data_AF-A0A7D9HZ12-F1
#
_entry.id   AF-A0A7D9HZ12-F1
#
_cell.length_a   1.000
_cell.length_b   1.000
_cell.length_c   1.000
_cell.angle_alpha   90.00
_cell.angle_beta   90.00
_cell.angle_gamma   90.00
#
_symmetry.space_group_name_H-M   'P 1'
#
loop_
_entity.id
_entity.type
_entity.pdbx_description
1 polymer ?
#
loop_
_entity_poly.entity_id
_entity_poly.type
_entity_poly.pdbx_seq_one_letter_code
_entity_poly.pdbx_strand_id
1 'polypeptide(L)'
;MGKFIKSGRVVLLLNGRYAGRKAVIVKNFDEATSDKHYGHALVAGIDRYPLRVNKKMGKKRTARRCKIKPFVKVVNYNHIMPTR
;
A
#
# COMPACT_ATOMS: atom_id res chain seq x y z
N MET A 1 4.86 12.41 22.33
CA MET A 1 4.02 12.00 21.17
C MET A 1 4.80 10.99 20.34
N GLY A 2 4.31 9.76 20.17
CA GLY A 2 5.05 8.71 19.46
C GLY A 2 4.95 8.84 17.93
N LYS A 3 6.02 8.51 17.19
CA LYS A 3 5.98 8.44 15.72
C LYS A 3 4.92 7.40 15.28
N PHE A 4 3.88 7.83 14.59
CA PHE A 4 2.77 6.96 14.15
C PHE A 4 3.05 6.22 12.83
N ILE A 5 3.98 6.76 12.04
CA ILE A 5 4.45 6.18 10.78
C ILE A 5 5.59 5.22 11.12
N LYS A 6 5.25 3.93 11.19
CA LYS A 6 6.18 2.83 11.50
C LYS A 6 6.01 1.72 10.47
N SER A 7 7.05 0.89 10.32
CA SER A 7 6.93 -0.34 9.52
C SER A 7 5.77 -1.21 10.02
N GLY A 8 5.08 -1.88 9.10
CA GLY A 8 3.91 -2.71 9.38
C GLY A 8 2.59 -1.94 9.51
N ARG A 9 2.61 -0.60 9.53
CA ARG A 9 1.37 0.19 9.56
C ARG A 9 0.72 0.25 8.18
N VAL A 10 -0.61 0.12 8.17
CA VAL A 10 -1.43 0.24 6.97
C VAL A 10 -1.67 1.71 6.69
N VAL A 11 -1.57 2.08 5.42
CA VAL A 11 -1.76 3.42 4.93
C VAL A 11 -2.56 3.44 3.64
N LEU A 12 -3.20 4.57 3.37
CA LEU A 12 -3.92 4.81 2.13
C LEU A 12 -3.15 5.82 1.28
N LEU A 13 -2.95 5.50 0.00
CA LEU A 13 -2.25 6.40 -0.90
C LEU A 13 -3.19 7.49 -1.41
N LEU A 14 -2.77 8.75 -1.31
CA LEU A 14 -3.59 9.90 -1.68
C LEU A 14 -3.37 10.33 -3.13
N ASN A 15 -2.15 10.18 -3.67
CA ASN A 15 -1.79 10.72 -4.98
C ASN A 15 -1.00 9.73 -5.87
N GLY A 16 -1.06 9.95 -7.18
CA GLY A 16 -0.39 9.20 -8.23
C GLY A 16 -1.15 7.95 -8.69
N ARG A 17 -0.48 7.11 -9.50
CA ARG A 17 -1.06 5.90 -10.12
C ARG A 17 -1.84 4.97 -9.18
N TYR A 18 -1.45 4.92 -7.91
CA TYR A 18 -2.02 4.03 -6.90
C TYR A 18 -2.88 4.77 -5.86
N ALA A 19 -3.35 5.98 -6.17
CA ALA A 19 -4.28 6.71 -5.30
C ALA A 19 -5.52 5.85 -4.99
N GLY A 20 -5.99 5.92 -3.74
CA GLY A 20 -7.09 5.10 -3.23
C GLY A 20 -6.73 3.64 -2.94
N ARG A 21 -5.51 3.19 -3.24
CA ARG A 21 -5.04 1.85 -2.89
C ARG A 21 -4.48 1.82 -1.47
N LYS A 22 -4.73 0.72 -0.78
CA LYS A 22 -4.19 0.39 0.54
C LYS A 22 -2.80 -0.19 0.35
N ALA A 23 -1.90 0.24 1.22
CA ALA A 23 -0.52 -0.22 1.25
C ALA A 23 -0.04 -0.38 2.70
N VAL A 24 1.04 -1.13 2.87
CA VAL A 24 1.75 -1.30 4.13
C VAL A 24 3.09 -0.62 4.01
N ILE A 25 3.50 0.11 5.04
CA ILE A 25 4.85 0.66 5.13
C ILE A 25 5.81 -0.49 5.41
N VAL A 26 6.74 -0.73 4.48
CA VAL A 26 7.80 -1.74 4.66
C VAL A 26 8.98 -1.12 5.38
N LYS A 27 9.42 0.06 4.92
CA LYS A 27 10.54 0.79 5.50
C LYS A 27 10.24 2.28 5.49
N ASN A 28 10.50 2.94 6.61
CA ASN A 28 10.42 4.39 6.76
C ASN A 28 11.81 5.01 6.59
N PHE A 29 11.86 6.16 5.93
CA PHE A 29 13.03 7.00 5.80
C PHE A 29 12.64 8.39 6.33
N ASP A 30 12.86 8.56 7.63
CA ASP A 30 12.50 9.78 8.34
C ASP A 30 13.45 10.95 7.99
N GLU A 31 14.68 10.63 7.59
CA GLU A 31 15.74 11.58 7.23
C GLU A 31 15.91 11.69 5.71
N ALA A 32 16.39 12.85 5.27
CA ALA A 32 16.77 13.10 3.88
C ALA A 32 17.89 12.13 3.46
N THR A 33 17.64 11.37 2.41
CA THR A 33 18.67 10.55 1.75
C THR A 33 19.26 11.35 0.59
N SER A 34 20.48 11.05 0.13
CA SER A 34 21.10 11.73 -1.01
C SER A 34 20.20 11.80 -2.25
N ASP A 35 19.38 10.77 -2.48
CA ASP A 35 18.46 10.73 -3.63
C ASP A 35 17.19 11.57 -3.41
N LYS A 36 16.76 11.72 -2.15
CA LYS A 36 15.47 12.30 -1.77
C LYS A 36 15.61 13.09 -0.48
N HIS A 37 15.59 14.41 -0.65
CA HIS A 37 15.69 15.40 0.43
C HIS A 37 14.40 15.54 1.28
N TYR A 38 13.44 14.63 1.15
CA TYR A 38 12.16 14.66 1.87
C TYR A 38 11.86 13.31 2.53
N GLY A 39 11.09 13.35 3.62
CA GLY A 39 10.64 12.14 4.32
C GLY A 39 9.77 11.26 3.43
N HIS A 40 10.11 9.98 3.33
CA HIS A 40 9.44 9.04 2.45
C HIS A 40 9.38 7.63 3.03
N ALA A 41 8.45 6.83 2.52
CA ALA A 41 8.33 5.43 2.85
C ALA A 41 8.42 4.55 1.61
N LEU A 42 9.06 3.40 1.77
CA LEU A 42 8.85 2.26 0.89
C LEU A 42 7.55 1.58 1.30
N VAL A 43 6.60 1.52 0.37
CA VAL A 43 5.29 0.90 0.59
C VAL A 43 5.10 -0.29 -0.34
N ALA A 44 4.46 -1.34 0.19
CA ALA A 44 3.95 -2.46 -0.59
C ALA A 44 2.42 -2.44 -0.51
N GLY A 45 1.75 -2.36 -1.66
CA GLY A 45 0.30 -2.22 -1.70
C GLY A 45 -0.37 -3.12 -2.73
N ILE A 46 -1.70 -3.03 -2.78
CA ILE A 46 -2.54 -3.84 -3.66
C ILE A 46 -3.09 -2.97 -4.78
N ASP A 47 -2.65 -3.19 -6.02
CA ASP A 47 -3.16 -2.50 -7.22
C ASP A 47 -4.52 -3.08 -7.61
N ARG A 48 -4.59 -4.41 -7.71
CA ARG A 48 -5.83 -5.13 -7.98
C ARG A 48 -6.26 -5.94 -6.76
N TYR A 49 -7.32 -5.48 -6.12
CA TYR A 49 -7.94 -6.17 -4.99
C TYR A 49 -8.62 -7.49 -5.43
N PRO A 50 -8.70 -8.48 -4.52
CA PRO A 50 -9.50 -9.66 -4.76
C PRO A 50 -10.97 -9.26 -4.90
N LEU A 51 -11.67 -9.89 -5.84
CA LEU A 51 -13.10 -9.66 -6.08
C LEU A 51 -13.95 -10.55 -5.18
N ARG A 52 -15.16 -10.10 -4.84
CA ARG A 52 -16.13 -10.89 -4.06
C ARG A 52 -16.35 -12.28 -4.67
N VAL A 53 -16.27 -13.30 -3.84
CA VAL A 53 -16.53 -14.70 -4.18
C VAL A 53 -17.87 -15.11 -3.56
N ASN A 54 -18.70 -15.81 -4.34
CA ASN A 54 -19.98 -16.35 -3.87
C ASN A 54 -19.93 -17.89 -3.86
N LYS A 55 -20.74 -18.53 -3.00
CA LYS A 55 -20.76 -20.00 -2.84
C LYS A 55 -21.02 -20.78 -4.14
N LYS A 56 -21.77 -20.20 -5.08
CA LYS A 56 -22.09 -20.81 -6.40
C LYS A 56 -20.93 -20.82 -7.40
N MET A 57 -19.80 -20.17 -7.11
CA MET A 57 -18.69 -20.05 -8.06
C MET A 57 -17.83 -21.33 -8.08
N GLY A 58 -17.54 -21.84 -9.28
CA GLY A 58 -16.61 -22.97 -9.45
C GLY A 58 -15.15 -22.60 -9.18
N LYS A 59 -14.33 -23.61 -8.86
CA LYS A 59 -12.91 -23.46 -8.45
C LYS A 59 -12.08 -22.56 -9.37
N LYS A 60 -12.22 -22.70 -10.70
CA LYS A 60 -11.50 -21.88 -11.71
C LYS A 60 -11.86 -20.39 -11.63
N ARG A 61 -13.13 -20.07 -11.41
CA ARG A 61 -13.60 -18.67 -11.30
C ARG A 61 -13.18 -18.06 -9.97
N THR A 62 -13.24 -18.84 -8.90
CA THR A 62 -12.77 -18.45 -7.57
C THR A 62 -11.27 -18.12 -7.60
N ALA A 63 -10.43 -19.00 -8.15
CA ALA A 63 -8.98 -18.76 -8.27
C ALA A 63 -8.65 -17.46 -9.03
N ARG A 64 -9.36 -17.19 -10.14
CA ARG A 64 -9.17 -15.94 -10.91
C ARG A 64 -9.58 -14.69 -10.11
N ARG A 65 -10.64 -14.75 -9.30
CA ARG A 65 -11.12 -13.62 -8.48
C ARG A 65 -10.26 -13.37 -7.25
N CYS A 66 -9.61 -14.41 -6.71
CA CYS A 66 -8.69 -14.29 -5.58
C CYS A 66 -7.30 -13.77 -5.99
N LYS A 67 -6.98 -13.69 -7.29
CA LYS A 67 -5.66 -13.21 -7.75
C LYS A 67 -5.48 -11.73 -7.44
N ILE A 68 -4.48 -11.44 -6.62
CA ILE A 68 -4.07 -10.08 -6.23
C ILE A 68 -2.91 -9.64 -7.13
N LYS A 69 -2.90 -8.36 -7.53
CA LYS A 69 -1.74 -7.74 -8.16
C LYS A 69 -1.10 -6.77 -7.15
N PRO A 70 0.04 -7.13 -6.53
CA PRO A 70 0.74 -6.22 -5.64
C PRO A 70 1.56 -5.18 -6.43
N PHE A 71 1.96 -4.11 -5.75
CA PHE A 71 2.95 -3.16 -6.23
C PHE A 71 3.88 -2.76 -5.10
N VAL A 72 5.09 -2.32 -5.45
CA VAL A 72 6.06 -1.72 -4.53
C VAL A 72 6.37 -0.33 -5.05
N LYS A 73 6.33 0.68 -4.18
CA LYS A 73 6.59 2.07 -4.57
C LYS A 73 7.22 2.83 -3.41
N VAL A 74 8.10 3.77 -3.73
CA VAL A 74 8.56 4.77 -2.77
C VAL A 74 7.67 6.00 -2.86
N VAL A 75 7.14 6.46 -1.73
CA VAL A 75 6.12 7.52 -1.66
C VAL A 75 6.50 8.52 -0.56
N ASN A 76 6.34 9.81 -0.84
CA ASN A 76 6.48 10.90 0.13
C ASN A 76 5.38 10.80 1.20
N TYR A 77 5.70 11.10 2.47
CA TYR A 77 4.71 11.10 3.55
C TYR A 77 3.48 11.97 3.31
N ASN A 78 3.63 13.10 2.62
CA ASN A 78 2.49 13.98 2.29
C ASN A 78 1.45 13.30 1.39
N HIS A 79 1.84 12.26 0.65
CA HIS A 79 0.96 11.54 -0.27
C HIS A 79 0.37 10.27 0.36
N ILE A 80 0.44 10.15 1.68
CA ILE A 80 0.02 8.98 2.44
C ILE A 80 -0.91 9.45 3.57
N MET A 81 -2.07 8.81 3.69
CA MET A 81 -2.94 8.95 4.85
C MET A 81 -2.71 7.75 5.80
N PRO A 82 -2.19 7.96 7.01
CA PRO A 82 -2.07 6.89 8.00
C PRO A 82 -3.46 6.42 8.43
N THR A 83 -3.64 5.10 8.54
CA THR A 83 -4.88 4.49 9.06
C THR A 83 -4.67 3.97 10.49
N ARG A 84 -5.75 3.63 11.19
CA ARG A 84 -5.76 3.33 12.63
C ARG A 84 -4.80 2.21 13.02
#